data_AF-A0AAU2N2N7-F1
#
_entry.id   AF-A0AAU2N2N7-F1
#
_cell.length_a   1.000
_cell.length_b   1.000
_cell.length_c   1.000
_cell.angle_alpha   90.00
_cell.angle_beta   90.00
_cell.angle_gamma   90.00
#
_symmetry.space_group_name_H-M   'P 1'
#
loop_
_entity.id
_entity.type
_entity.pdbx_description
1 polymer ?
#
loop_
_entity_poly.entity_id
_entity_poly.type
_entity_poly.pdbx_seq_one_letter_code
_entity_poly.pdbx_strand_id
1 'polypeptide(L)'
;MTLSQHDRLRNLLLALSDAALDLANDGVVLAHPREGSALGLVIAPSLRSKAAHVEALACAVLRHAGVSWDAMAGRYDVTRQSLHRRLSAATDQVAQDAQRFAAGHELSVQQELGLLVVACERLQQNFDSALDAAPEAWEARRKTPGWWWERT
;
A
#
# COMPACT_ATOMS: atom_id res chain seq x y z
N MET A 1 29.41 6.07 10.37
CA MET A 1 28.92 5.42 11.60
C MET A 1 27.95 4.33 11.19
N THR A 2 28.15 3.10 11.63
CA THR A 2 27.24 1.98 11.36
C THR A 2 26.03 2.09 12.28
N LEU A 3 24.81 2.15 11.72
CA LEU A 3 23.57 2.12 12.49
C LEU A 3 23.48 0.86 13.35
N SER A 4 22.96 0.99 14.57
CA SER A 4 22.71 -0.17 15.42
C SER A 4 21.65 -1.09 14.77
N GLN A 5 21.63 -2.37 15.12
CA GLN A 5 20.60 -3.29 14.63
C GLN A 5 19.19 -2.81 15.01
N HIS A 6 19.06 -2.20 16.19
CA HIS A 6 17.81 -1.61 16.67
C HIS A 6 17.34 -0.46 15.76
N ASP A 7 18.23 0.49 15.44
CA ASP A 7 17.89 1.62 14.55
C ASP A 7 17.52 1.14 13.16
N ARG A 8 18.21 0.12 12.64
CA ARG A 8 17.89 -0.45 11.33
C ARG A 8 16.50 -1.06 11.30
N LEU A 9 16.13 -1.79 12.35
CA LEU A 9 14.81 -2.39 12.48
C LEU A 9 13.72 -1.31 12.65
N ARG A 10 13.99 -0.27 13.47
CA ARG A 10 13.10 0.89 13.60
C ARG A 10 12.81 1.52 12.24
N ASN A 11 13.84 1.79 11.45
CA ASN A 11 13.69 2.43 10.14
C ASN A 11 12.89 1.54 9.15
N LEU A 12 13.09 0.23 9.18
CA LEU A 12 12.31 -0.73 8.39
C LEU A 12 10.83 -0.74 8.79
N LEU A 13 10.54 -0.69 10.09
CA LEU A 13 9.17 -0.66 10.60
C LEU A 13 8.46 0.65 10.22
N LEU A 14 9.18 1.78 10.22
CA LEU A 14 8.64 3.06 9.75
C LEU A 14 8.32 3.01 8.25
N ALA A 15 9.25 2.54 7.42
CA ALA A 15 9.03 2.40 5.98
C ALA A 15 7.87 1.44 5.66
N LEU A 16 7.75 0.32 6.40
CA LEU A 16 6.62 -0.60 6.28
C LEU A 16 5.29 0.08 6.62
N SER A 17 5.26 0.84 7.72
CA SER A 17 4.04 1.55 8.15
C SER A 17 3.62 2.61 7.13
N ASP A 18 4.58 3.38 6.62
CA ASP A 18 4.38 4.39 5.58
C ASP A 18 3.75 3.77 4.32
N ALA A 19 4.39 2.74 3.76
CA ALA A 19 3.91 2.04 2.57
C ALA A 19 2.55 1.36 2.78
N ALA A 20 2.29 0.83 3.99
CA ALA A 20 1.02 0.19 4.30
C ALA A 20 -0.13 1.20 4.43
N LEU A 21 0.13 2.40 4.97
CA LEU A 21 -0.86 3.47 5.05
C LEU A 21 -1.19 4.02 3.66
N ASP A 22 -0.17 4.26 2.84
CA ASP A 22 -0.36 4.68 1.43
C ASP A 22 -1.18 3.64 0.63
N LEU A 23 -0.92 2.34 0.82
CA LEU A 23 -1.74 1.27 0.24
C LEU A 23 -3.19 1.31 0.75
N ALA A 24 -3.39 1.56 2.05
CA ALA A 24 -4.72 1.62 2.66
C ALA A 24 -5.52 2.83 2.15
N ASN A 25 -4.89 3.99 1.97
CA ASN A 25 -5.51 5.19 1.42
C ASN A 25 -6.11 4.94 0.02
N ASP A 26 -5.33 4.35 -0.89
CA ASP A 26 -5.84 3.95 -2.21
C ASP A 26 -6.99 2.92 -2.10
N GLY A 27 -6.91 2.01 -1.13
CA GLY A 27 -7.96 1.02 -0.85
C GLY A 27 -9.29 1.65 -0.42
N VAL A 28 -9.25 2.69 0.42
CA VAL A 28 -10.44 3.45 0.85
C VAL A 28 -11.05 4.22 -0.32
N VAL A 29 -10.22 4.82 -1.19
CA VAL A 29 -10.71 5.48 -2.41
C VAL A 29 -11.47 4.49 -3.30
N LEU A 30 -10.94 3.26 -3.47
CA LEU A 30 -11.64 2.21 -4.20
C LEU A 30 -12.95 1.77 -3.56
N ALA A 31 -13.06 1.81 -2.24
CA ALA A 31 -14.28 1.46 -1.52
C ALA A 31 -15.42 2.48 -1.72
N HIS A 32 -15.12 3.71 -2.17
CA HIS A 32 -16.12 4.74 -2.36
C HIS A 32 -17.03 4.44 -3.58
N PRO A 33 -18.37 4.37 -3.43
CA PRO A 33 -19.29 3.91 -4.49
C PRO A 33 -19.18 4.67 -5.82
N ARG A 34 -18.94 5.98 -5.77
CA ARG A 34 -18.80 6.87 -6.95
C ARG A 34 -17.38 7.04 -7.50
N GLU A 35 -16.38 7.12 -6.61
CA GLU A 35 -14.99 7.44 -6.94
C GLU A 35 -14.24 6.16 -7.32
N GLY A 36 -14.39 5.08 -6.55
CA GLY A 36 -13.68 3.83 -6.78
C GLY A 36 -14.00 3.18 -8.12
N SER A 37 -15.26 3.24 -8.56
CA SER A 37 -15.68 2.75 -9.87
C SER A 37 -15.20 3.66 -11.02
N ALA A 38 -14.94 4.95 -10.77
CA ALA A 38 -14.42 5.89 -11.76
C ALA A 38 -12.90 5.79 -11.92
N LEU A 39 -12.18 5.67 -10.80
CA LEU A 39 -10.73 5.68 -10.73
C LEU A 39 -10.13 4.27 -10.70
N GLY A 40 -10.96 3.23 -10.61
CA GLY A 40 -10.53 1.86 -10.37
C GLY A 40 -9.51 1.33 -11.36
N LEU A 41 -9.65 1.65 -12.65
CA LEU A 41 -8.70 1.24 -13.68
C LEU A 41 -7.36 1.98 -13.59
N VAL A 42 -7.35 3.19 -13.03
CA VAL A 42 -6.13 3.99 -12.81
C VAL A 42 -5.43 3.54 -11.53
N ILE A 43 -6.19 3.27 -10.47
CA ILE A 43 -5.67 2.94 -9.14
C ILE A 43 -5.27 1.45 -9.02
N ALA A 44 -5.97 0.51 -9.66
CA ALA A 44 -5.72 -0.92 -9.48
C ALA A 44 -4.28 -1.37 -9.85
N PRO A 45 -3.66 -0.89 -10.94
CA PRO A 45 -2.25 -1.19 -11.22
C PRO A 45 -1.31 -0.66 -10.13
N SER A 46 -1.57 0.54 -9.61
CA SER A 46 -0.82 1.16 -8.51
C SER A 46 -0.90 0.30 -7.25
N LEU A 47 -2.11 -0.11 -6.84
CA LEU A 47 -2.34 -0.96 -5.67
C LEU A 47 -1.56 -2.27 -5.72
N ARG A 48 -1.51 -2.92 -6.89
CA ARG A 48 -0.73 -4.16 -7.05
C ARG A 48 0.76 -3.91 -6.80
N SER A 49 1.29 -2.80 -7.31
CA SER A 49 2.68 -2.40 -7.09
C SER A 49 2.93 -2.07 -5.61
N LYS A 50 2.05 -1.30 -4.98
CA LYS A 50 2.11 -0.94 -3.55
C LYS A 50 2.06 -2.18 -2.65
N ALA A 51 1.16 -3.13 -2.94
CA ALA A 51 1.07 -4.38 -2.19
C ALA A 51 2.35 -5.23 -2.29
N ALA A 52 2.95 -5.32 -3.47
CA ALA A 52 4.23 -6.00 -3.65
C ALA A 52 5.38 -5.30 -2.88
N HIS A 53 5.36 -3.96 -2.82
CA HIS A 53 6.33 -3.18 -2.04
C HIS A 53 6.18 -3.43 -0.53
N VAL A 54 4.95 -3.43 -0.02
CA VAL A 54 4.63 -3.79 1.38
C VAL A 54 5.09 -5.21 1.71
N GLU A 55 4.87 -6.18 0.81
CA GLU A 55 5.34 -7.55 1.00
C GLU A 55 6.88 -7.62 1.12
N ALA A 56 7.60 -6.89 0.26
CA ALA A 56 9.06 -6.82 0.31
C ALA A 56 9.55 -6.20 1.64
N LEU A 57 8.90 -5.13 2.11
CA LEU A 57 9.22 -4.47 3.38
C LEU A 57 8.94 -5.37 4.59
N ALA A 58 7.80 -6.07 4.61
CA ALA A 58 7.47 -7.04 5.65
C ALA A 58 8.50 -8.18 5.69
N CYS A 59 8.88 -8.69 4.52
CA CYS A 59 9.96 -9.68 4.39
C CYS A 59 11.30 -9.12 4.92
N ALA A 60 11.63 -7.87 4.61
CA ALA A 60 12.85 -7.22 5.10
C ALA A 60 12.87 -7.11 6.63
N VAL A 61 11.76 -6.69 7.25
CA VAL A 61 11.60 -6.65 8.72
C VAL A 61 11.87 -8.03 9.31
N LEU A 62 11.22 -9.08 8.80
CA LEU A 62 11.39 -10.45 9.31
C LEU A 62 12.84 -10.93 9.16
N ARG A 63 13.46 -10.70 8.00
CA ARG A 63 14.86 -11.06 7.74
C ARG A 63 15.81 -10.37 8.71
N HIS A 64 15.65 -9.07 8.93
CA HIS A 64 16.49 -8.28 9.83
C HIS A 64 16.22 -8.56 11.32
N ALA A 65 15.05 -9.10 11.65
CA ALA A 65 14.72 -9.65 12.97
C ALA A 65 15.29 -11.08 13.20
N GLY A 66 15.95 -11.67 12.20
CA GLY A 66 16.63 -12.97 12.31
C GLY A 66 15.83 -14.15 11.76
N VAL A 67 14.69 -13.93 11.10
CA VAL A 67 13.89 -15.00 10.50
C VAL A 67 14.55 -15.52 9.22
N SER A 68 14.64 -16.85 9.10
CA SER A 68 15.19 -17.50 7.91
C SER A 68 14.19 -17.53 6.75
N TRP A 69 14.69 -17.63 5.52
CA TRP A 69 13.84 -17.83 4.34
C TRP A 69 13.03 -19.12 4.41
N ASP A 70 13.57 -20.18 5.03
CA ASP A 70 12.84 -21.44 5.24
C ASP A 70 11.64 -21.26 6.17
N ALA A 71 11.81 -20.52 7.27
CA ALA A 71 10.73 -20.26 8.22
C ALA A 71 9.60 -19.43 7.58
N MET A 72 9.95 -18.40 6.80
CA MET A 72 8.96 -17.62 6.06
C MET A 72 8.26 -18.48 5.00
N ALA A 73 9.00 -19.26 4.21
CA ALA A 73 8.43 -20.12 3.18
C ALA A 73 7.47 -21.16 3.74
N GLY A 74 7.83 -21.79 4.87
CA GLY A 74 6.97 -22.74 5.56
C GLY A 74 5.66 -22.13 6.08
N ARG A 75 5.63 -20.83 6.40
CA ARG A 75 4.40 -20.13 6.83
C ARG A 75 3.42 -19.90 5.69
N TYR A 76 3.90 -19.73 4.46
CA TYR A 76 3.10 -19.45 3.27
C TYR A 76 2.82 -20.68 2.41
N ASP A 77 3.20 -21.88 2.88
CA ASP A 77 3.09 -23.14 2.13
C ASP A 77 3.72 -23.07 0.73
N VAL A 78 4.91 -22.46 0.65
CA VAL A 78 5.70 -22.35 -0.58
C VAL A 78 7.11 -22.88 -0.38
N THR A 79 7.79 -23.21 -1.47
CA THR A 79 9.20 -23.61 -1.38
C THR A 79 10.10 -22.40 -1.10
N ARG A 80 11.17 -22.59 -0.32
CA ARG A 80 12.19 -21.55 -0.08
C ARG A 80 12.71 -20.96 -1.39
N GLN A 81 13.01 -21.80 -2.38
CA GLN A 81 13.57 -21.36 -3.65
C GLN A 81 12.62 -20.45 -4.43
N SER A 82 11.31 -20.77 -4.42
CA SER A 82 10.28 -19.93 -5.05
C SER A 82 10.19 -18.57 -4.38
N LEU A 83 10.08 -18.55 -3.04
CA LEU A 83 9.98 -17.32 -2.26
C LEU A 83 11.22 -16.43 -2.45
N HIS A 84 12.42 -17.01 -2.32
CA HIS A 84 13.68 -16.29 -2.44
C HIS A 84 13.87 -15.69 -3.83
N ARG A 85 13.56 -16.44 -4.91
CA ARG A 85 13.64 -15.93 -6.28
C ARG A 85 12.72 -14.74 -6.51
N ARG A 86 11.53 -14.76 -5.90
CA ARG A 86 10.53 -13.72 -6.06
C ARG A 86 10.86 -12.46 -5.26
N LEU A 87 11.36 -12.60 -4.04
CA LEU A 87 11.44 -11.48 -3.09
C LEU A 87 12.84 -11.02 -2.71
N SER A 88 13.91 -11.81 -2.89
CA SER A 88 15.23 -11.47 -2.33
C SER A 88 15.73 -10.10 -2.79
N ALA A 89 15.74 -9.85 -4.11
CA ALA A 89 16.25 -8.59 -4.65
C ALA A 89 15.43 -7.38 -4.18
N ALA A 90 14.10 -7.50 -4.19
CA ALA A 90 13.21 -6.45 -3.72
C ALA A 90 13.40 -6.20 -2.20
N THR A 91 13.52 -7.27 -1.41
CA THR A 91 13.75 -7.22 0.03
C THR A 91 15.06 -6.48 0.36
N ASP A 92 16.15 -6.81 -0.34
CA ASP A 92 17.45 -6.18 -0.13
C ASP A 92 17.43 -4.70 -0.53
N GLN A 93 16.72 -4.37 -1.62
CA GLN A 93 16.57 -2.99 -2.09
C GLN A 93 15.80 -2.14 -1.10
N VAL A 94 14.58 -2.57 -0.70
CA VAL A 94 13.76 -1.79 0.25
C VAL A 94 14.44 -1.67 1.62
N ALA A 95 15.23 -2.67 2.01
CA ALA A 95 16.01 -2.60 3.24
C ALA A 95 17.09 -1.52 3.20
N GLN A 96 17.73 -1.31 2.05
CA GLN A 96 18.70 -0.22 1.86
C GLN A 96 18.00 1.13 1.84
N ASP A 97 16.90 1.25 1.10
CA ASP A 97 16.14 2.49 0.96
C ASP A 97 15.57 2.96 2.30
N ALA A 98 15.04 2.05 3.11
CA ALA A 98 14.54 2.37 4.46
C ALA A 98 15.61 3.01 5.36
N GLN A 99 16.89 2.63 5.20
CA GLN A 99 17.98 3.28 5.96
C GLN A 99 18.36 4.63 5.39
N ARG A 100 18.29 4.78 4.06
CA ARG A 100 18.66 6.01 3.37
C ARG A 100 17.64 7.12 3.58
N PHE A 101 16.36 6.78 3.69
CA PHE A 101 15.25 7.73 3.70
C PHE A 101 14.45 7.74 5.02
N ALA A 102 15.04 7.25 6.11
CA ALA A 102 14.39 7.10 7.42
C ALA A 102 13.64 8.35 7.91
N ALA A 103 14.21 9.56 7.74
CA ALA A 103 13.58 10.80 8.17
C ALA A 103 12.32 11.17 7.34
N GLY A 104 12.28 10.77 6.07
CA GLY A 104 11.11 11.00 5.21
C GLY A 104 9.91 10.16 5.63
N HIS A 105 10.15 8.89 5.99
CA HIS A 105 9.10 7.96 6.40
C HIS A 105 8.38 8.40 7.69
N GLU A 106 9.10 8.96 8.67
CA GLU A 106 8.48 9.39 9.93
C GLU A 106 7.47 10.54 9.74
N LEU A 107 7.82 11.53 8.90
CA LEU A 107 6.91 12.61 8.53
C LEU A 107 5.71 12.10 7.73
N SER A 108 5.98 11.21 6.76
CA SER A 108 4.98 10.64 5.86
C SER A 108 3.93 9.84 6.63
N VAL A 109 4.33 8.98 7.57
CA VAL A 109 3.40 8.17 8.38
C VAL A 109 2.35 9.02 9.08
N GLN A 110 2.73 10.16 9.68
CA GLN A 110 1.77 11.02 10.38
C GLN A 110 0.77 11.66 9.41
N GLN A 111 1.24 12.08 8.24
CA GLN A 111 0.41 12.67 7.20
C GLN A 111 -0.57 11.63 6.62
N GLU A 112 -0.05 10.47 6.22
CA GLU A 112 -0.84 9.38 5.63
C GLU A 112 -1.90 8.85 6.61
N LEU A 113 -1.55 8.74 7.90
CA LEU A 113 -2.50 8.35 8.94
C LEU A 113 -3.63 9.38 9.09
N GLY A 114 -3.29 10.67 9.08
CA GLY A 114 -4.29 11.75 9.13
C GLY A 114 -5.23 11.74 7.92
N LEU A 115 -4.69 11.54 6.71
CA LEU A 115 -5.47 11.39 5.48
C LEU A 115 -6.41 10.17 5.56
N LEU A 116 -5.91 9.03 6.06
CA LEU A 116 -6.68 7.80 6.16
C LEU A 116 -7.85 7.93 7.14
N VAL A 117 -7.64 8.56 8.29
CA VAL A 117 -8.72 8.83 9.27
C VAL A 117 -9.81 9.66 8.62
N VAL A 118 -9.46 10.77 7.98
CA VAL A 118 -10.43 11.66 7.31
C VAL A 118 -11.16 10.93 6.18
N ALA A 119 -10.45 10.13 5.38
CA ALA A 119 -11.03 9.38 4.28
C ALA A 119 -12.04 8.33 4.79
N CYS A 120 -11.69 7.58 5.84
CA CYS A 120 -12.57 6.61 6.48
C CYS A 120 -13.81 7.27 7.09
N GLU A 121 -13.64 8.38 7.82
CA GLU A 121 -14.76 9.13 8.41
C GLU A 121 -15.71 9.65 7.34
N ARG A 122 -15.19 10.24 6.26
CA ARG A 122 -15.99 10.73 5.14
C ARG A 122 -16.74 9.60 4.46
N LEU A 123 -16.09 8.45 4.24
CA LEU A 123 -16.71 7.28 3.65
C LEU A 123 -17.84 6.77 4.56
N GLN A 124 -17.59 6.62 5.86
CA GLN A 124 -18.59 6.13 6.81
C GLN A 124 -19.82 7.04 6.90
N GLN A 125 -19.62 8.36 6.97
CA GLN A 125 -20.72 9.33 7.11
C GLN A 125 -21.60 9.41 5.86
N ASN A 126 -21.03 9.18 4.68
CA ASN A 126 -21.71 9.40 3.41
C ASN A 126 -21.91 8.12 2.60
N PHE A 127 -21.66 6.94 3.16
CA PHE A 127 -21.66 5.71 2.37
C PHE A 127 -23.00 5.46 1.69
N ASP A 128 -24.08 5.43 2.47
CA ASP A 128 -25.42 5.12 1.97
C ASP A 128 -25.90 6.21 0.99
N SER A 129 -25.70 7.49 1.31
CA SER A 129 -26.08 8.59 0.42
C SER A 129 -25.27 8.61 -0.87
N ALA A 130 -23.97 8.27 -0.81
CA ALA A 130 -23.12 8.13 -1.99
C ALA A 130 -23.51 6.92 -2.84
N LEU A 131 -23.93 5.82 -2.20
CA LEU A 131 -24.40 4.60 -2.86
C LEU A 131 -25.73 4.84 -3.57
N ASP A 132 -26.72 5.42 -2.89
CA ASP A 132 -28.04 5.73 -3.45
C ASP A 132 -27.96 6.65 -4.66
N ALA A 133 -27.03 7.60 -4.62
CA ALA A 133 -26.85 8.57 -5.68
C ALA A 133 -25.76 8.18 -6.69
N ALA A 134 -25.16 6.98 -6.58
CA ALA A 134 -24.20 6.47 -7.57
C ALA A 134 -24.86 6.08 -8.91
N PRO A 135 -26.01 5.36 -8.95
CA PRO A 135 -26.64 4.94 -10.21
C PRO A 135 -26.90 6.09 -11.18
N GLU A 136 -27.44 7.22 -10.72
CA GLU A 136 -27.70 8.39 -11.56
C GLU A 136 -26.41 8.95 -12.17
N ALA A 137 -25.36 9.10 -11.36
CA ALA A 137 -24.05 9.56 -11.83
C ALA A 137 -23.45 8.60 -12.88
N TRP A 138 -23.61 7.29 -12.66
CA TRP A 138 -23.16 6.26 -13.59
C TRP A 138 -23.98 6.21 -14.88
N GLU A 139 -25.28 6.45 -14.81
CA GLU A 139 -26.13 6.55 -15.98
C GLU A 139 -25.76 7.77 -16.83
N ALA A 140 -25.46 8.91 -16.20
CA ALA A 140 -24.96 10.10 -16.87
C ALA A 140 -23.61 9.82 -17.55
N ARG A 141 -22.64 9.25 -16.83
CA ARG A 141 -21.32 8.87 -17.38
C ARG A 141 -21.43 7.92 -18.56
N ARG A 142 -22.28 6.87 -18.46
CA ARG A 142 -22.52 5.92 -19.56
C ARG A 142 -22.93 6.60 -20.87
N LYS A 143 -23.63 7.75 -20.79
CA LYS A 143 -24.09 8.53 -21.96
C LYS A 143 -23.01 9.46 -22.52
N THR A 144 -21.84 9.59 -21.88
CA THR A 144 -20.74 10.46 -22.29
C THR A 144 -19.59 9.65 -22.89
N PRO A 145 -19.39 9.61 -24.22
CA PRO A 145 -18.29 8.84 -24.81
C PRO A 145 -16.92 9.23 -24.25
N GLY A 146 -16.05 8.25 -23.98
CA GLY A 146 -14.67 8.51 -23.53
C GLY A 146 -14.52 8.97 -22.08
N TRP A 147 -15.60 9.03 -21.29
CA TRP A 147 -15.59 9.50 -19.89
C TRP A 147 -14.59 8.76 -18.97
N TRP A 148 -14.23 7.52 -19.32
CA TRP A 148 -13.30 6.66 -18.57
C TRP A 148 -11.84 6.80 -19.02
N TRP A 149 -11.58 7.56 -20.08
CA TRP A 149 -10.26 7.73 -20.72
C TRP A 149 -9.70 9.15 -20.56
N GLU A 150 -10.50 10.13 -20.15
CA GLU A 150 -10.01 11.52 -20.06
C GLU A 150 -8.89 11.66 -19.02
N ARG A 151 -7.72 12.03 -19.56
CA ARG A 151 -6.45 12.25 -18.87
C ARG A 151 -6.58 13.38 -17.86
N THR A 152 -6.60 13.05 -16.58
CA THR A 152 -5.90 13.86 -15.58
C THR A 152 -4.45 13.41 -15.52
#